data_AF-A0A535SKY1-F1
#
_entry.id   AF-A0A535SKY1-F1
#
_cell.length_a   1.000
_cell.length_b   1.000
_cell.length_c   1.000
_cell.angle_alpha   90.00
_cell.angle_beta   90.00
_cell.angle_gamma   90.00
#
_symmetry.space_group_name_H-M   'P 1'
#
loop_
_entity.id
_entity.type
_entity.pdbx_description
1 polymer ?
#
loop_
_entity_poly.entity_id
_entity_poly.type
_entity_poly.pdbx_seq_one_letter_code
_entity_poly.pdbx_strand_id
1 'polypeptide(L)'
;MHSVLHSDQDISQSASNWLCNEQINLEDRVLPTITFVRENVQVEVPVGDSVRYPALENDVPVYCGLWKYANCHGNGLCGTDRVAVSPSSNTNSLTFMEKFWLRGDRKKNPNMRLACQVEVLGDVNVDTQCQ
;
A
#
# COMPACT_ATOMS: atom_id res chain seq x y z
N MET A 1 21.03 -2.88 59.42
CA MET A 1 21.58 -4.02 58.66
C MET A 1 20.37 -4.85 58.23
N HIS A 2 19.88 -4.91 57.00
CA HIS A 2 20.43 -4.68 55.66
C HIS A 2 19.50 -3.74 54.87
N SER A 3 20.09 -2.79 54.13
CA SER A 3 19.43 -2.05 53.07
C SER A 3 19.45 -2.95 51.83
N VAL A 4 18.27 -3.23 51.26
CA VAL A 4 18.14 -3.96 50.00
C VAL A 4 18.43 -2.96 48.87
N LEU A 5 19.66 -2.96 48.39
CA LEU A 5 20.04 -2.32 47.14
C LEU A 5 19.32 -3.09 46.01
N HIS A 6 18.24 -2.51 45.48
CA HIS A 6 17.63 -3.02 44.25
C HIS A 6 18.60 -2.70 43.10
N SER A 7 18.98 -3.76 42.39
CA SER A 7 19.97 -3.79 41.33
C SER A 7 19.52 -3.00 40.12
N ASP A 8 20.32 -1.98 39.75
CA ASP A 8 20.23 -1.22 38.50
C ASP A 8 20.40 -2.08 37.22
N GLN A 9 20.53 -3.41 37.35
CA GLN A 9 20.77 -4.36 36.26
C GLN A 9 19.47 -4.90 35.62
N ASP A 10 18.31 -4.77 36.26
CA ASP A 10 17.02 -5.25 35.72
C ASP A 10 16.39 -4.30 34.68
N ILE A 11 16.70 -3.00 34.76
CA ILE A 11 16.14 -1.97 33.85
C ILE A 11 16.85 -2.00 32.49
N SER A 12 18.14 -2.32 32.45
CA SER A 12 18.89 -2.40 31.19
C SER A 12 18.52 -3.62 30.34
N GLN A 13 18.15 -4.74 30.98
CA GLN A 13 17.72 -5.95 30.27
C GLN A 13 16.31 -5.83 29.70
N SER A 14 15.40 -5.13 30.38
CA SER A 14 14.03 -4.90 29.88
C SER A 14 13.98 -3.93 28.69
N ALA A 15 14.78 -2.85 28.71
CA ALA A 15 14.91 -1.91 27.60
C ALA A 15 15.58 -2.53 26.36
N SER A 16 16.62 -3.34 26.57
CA SER A 16 17.31 -4.06 25.48
C SER A 16 16.39 -5.10 24.82
N ASN A 17 15.55 -5.79 25.61
CA ASN A 17 14.56 -6.74 25.09
C ASN A 17 13.40 -6.04 24.35
N TRP A 18 13.00 -4.83 24.76
CA TRP A 18 12.01 -4.02 24.04
C TRP A 18 12.52 -3.55 22.68
N LEU A 19 13.72 -2.96 22.64
CA LEU A 19 14.34 -2.49 21.40
C LEU A 19 14.62 -3.64 20.42
N CYS A 20 15.04 -4.80 20.93
CA CYS A 20 15.22 -5.99 20.11
C CYS A 20 13.88 -6.55 19.59
N ASN A 21 12.83 -6.62 20.42
CA ASN A 21 11.50 -7.06 19.98
C ASN A 21 10.85 -6.10 18.97
N GLU A 22 11.15 -4.80 19.02
CA GLU A 22 10.65 -3.82 18.06
C GLU A 22 11.39 -3.90 16.71
N GLN A 23 12.70 -4.18 16.74
CA GLN A 23 13.48 -4.47 15.54
C GLN A 23 13.11 -5.81 14.88
N ILE A 24 12.90 -6.87 15.68
CA ILE A 24 12.47 -8.20 15.18
C ILE A 24 11.08 -8.13 14.49
N ASN A 25 10.21 -7.20 14.91
CA ASN A 25 8.88 -7.01 14.29
C ASN A 25 8.87 -6.20 12.98
N LEU A 26 10.00 -5.62 12.58
CA LEU A 26 10.12 -4.85 11.33
C LEU A 26 10.76 -5.68 10.22
N GLU A 27 11.70 -6.57 10.56
CA GLU A 27 12.42 -7.41 9.61
C GLU A 27 11.64 -8.68 9.20
N ASP A 28 10.66 -9.11 10.01
CA ASP A 28 9.76 -10.24 9.69
C ASP A 28 8.45 -9.83 8.97
N ARG A 29 8.29 -8.55 8.60
CA ARG A 29 7.16 -8.15 7.75
C ARG A 29 7.51 -8.47 6.32
N VAL A 30 6.93 -9.56 5.79
CA VAL A 30 6.87 -9.78 4.34
C VAL A 30 6.31 -8.50 3.71
N LEU A 31 7.14 -7.75 2.98
CA LEU A 31 6.75 -6.55 2.27
C LEU A 31 6.19 -6.97 0.91
N PRO A 32 4.90 -6.74 0.64
CA PRO A 32 4.36 -6.92 -0.69
C PRO A 32 5.12 -6.10 -1.72
N THR A 33 5.32 -6.67 -2.90
CA THR A 33 5.82 -5.94 -4.06
C THR A 33 4.67 -5.52 -4.98
N ILE A 34 4.63 -4.23 -5.31
CA ILE A 34 3.81 -3.70 -6.41
C ILE A 34 4.67 -3.67 -7.67
N THR A 35 4.25 -4.41 -8.70
CA THR A 35 4.88 -4.40 -10.02
C THR A 35 4.01 -3.58 -10.98
N PHE A 36 4.47 -2.38 -11.35
CA PHE A 36 3.88 -1.57 -12.40
C PHE A 36 4.37 -2.08 -13.76
N VAL A 37 3.54 -2.90 -14.39
CA VAL A 37 3.97 -3.80 -15.48
C VAL A 37 4.45 -3.03 -16.70
N ARG A 38 3.78 -1.92 -17.06
CA ARG A 38 4.13 -1.15 -18.26
C ARG A 38 5.37 -0.30 -18.08
N GLU A 39 5.53 0.23 -16.88
CA GLU A 39 6.63 1.11 -16.51
C GLU A 39 7.90 0.31 -16.12
N ASN A 40 7.77 -1.01 -15.95
CA ASN A 40 8.84 -1.90 -15.48
C ASN A 40 9.44 -1.41 -14.15
N VAL A 41 8.56 -0.95 -13.25
CA VAL A 41 8.89 -0.46 -11.90
C VAL A 41 8.36 -1.46 -10.88
N GLN A 42 9.20 -1.80 -9.90
CA GLN A 42 8.85 -2.65 -8.76
C GLN A 42 9.13 -1.89 -7.48
N VAL A 43 8.15 -1.88 -6.56
CA VAL A 43 8.23 -1.17 -5.29
C VAL A 43 7.76 -2.08 -4.17
N GLU A 44 8.62 -2.28 -3.17
CA GLU A 44 8.23 -2.93 -1.91
C GLU A 44 7.49 -1.93 -1.02
N VAL A 45 6.37 -2.35 -0.46
CA VAL A 45 5.49 -1.48 0.35
C VAL A 45 5.08 -2.17 1.64
N PRO A 46 4.72 -1.42 2.69
CA PRO A 46 4.07 -2.00 3.85
C PRO A 46 2.73 -2.66 3.47
N VAL A 47 2.39 -3.77 4.12
CA VAL A 47 1.04 -4.37 4.02
C VAL A 47 -0.02 -3.32 4.38
N GLY A 48 -1.03 -3.18 3.53
CA GLY A 48 -2.12 -2.22 3.65
C GLY A 48 -1.85 -0.88 2.95
N ASP A 49 -0.65 -0.67 2.39
CA ASP A 49 -0.37 0.57 1.66
C ASP A 49 -1.20 0.69 0.37
N SER A 50 -1.48 1.93 -0.03
CA SER A 50 -2.28 2.20 -1.22
C SER A 50 -1.42 2.16 -2.48
N VAL A 51 -1.94 1.60 -3.58
CA VAL A 51 -1.24 1.61 -4.89
C VAL A 51 -0.88 3.03 -5.37
N ARG A 52 -1.66 4.05 -4.98
CA ARG A 52 -1.48 5.42 -5.48
C ARG A 52 -0.15 6.06 -5.08
N TYR A 53 0.27 5.98 -3.82
CA TYR A 53 1.44 6.74 -3.36
C TYR A 53 2.76 6.19 -3.93
N PRO A 54 3.03 4.87 -3.86
CA PRO A 54 4.20 4.27 -4.49
C PRO A 54 4.27 4.56 -5.99
N ALA A 55 3.11 4.60 -6.68
CA ALA A 55 3.07 4.98 -8.09
C ALA A 55 3.55 6.43 -8.30
N LEU A 56 3.00 7.39 -7.54
CA LEU A 56 3.36 8.80 -7.69
C LEU A 56 4.82 9.09 -7.28
N GLU A 57 5.33 8.42 -6.26
CA GLU A 57 6.72 8.55 -5.78
C GLU A 57 7.74 8.00 -6.78
N ASN A 58 7.33 7.07 -7.64
CA ASN A 58 8.17 6.46 -8.68
C ASN A 58 7.79 6.94 -10.09
N ASP A 59 7.15 8.10 -10.21
CA ASP A 59 6.75 8.73 -11.47
C ASP A 59 5.86 7.84 -12.39
N VAL A 60 5.16 6.85 -11.82
CA VAL A 60 4.23 5.98 -12.54
C VAL A 60 2.89 6.68 -12.76
N PRO A 61 2.43 6.85 -14.02
CA PRO A 61 1.25 7.66 -14.33
C PRO A 61 -0.06 6.91 -14.09
N VAL A 62 -0.65 7.09 -12.90
CA VAL A 62 -2.01 6.60 -12.60
C VAL A 62 -3.12 7.57 -13.01
N TYR A 63 -2.79 8.84 -13.28
CA TYR A 63 -3.74 9.87 -13.73
C TYR A 63 -3.48 10.27 -15.18
N CYS A 64 -4.51 10.19 -16.04
CA CYS A 64 -4.35 10.55 -17.45
C CYS A 64 -4.63 12.04 -17.69
N GLY A 65 -3.78 12.70 -18.48
CA GLY A 65 -3.98 14.08 -18.91
C GLY A 65 -4.09 15.07 -17.74
N LEU A 66 -5.13 15.93 -17.77
CA LEU A 66 -5.34 16.99 -16.78
C LEU A 66 -5.56 16.46 -15.35
N TRP A 67 -5.94 15.20 -15.18
CA TRP A 67 -6.16 14.59 -13.87
C TRP A 67 -4.88 14.46 -13.04
N LYS A 68 -3.69 14.57 -13.66
CA LYS A 68 -2.43 14.70 -12.93
C LYS A 68 -2.46 15.88 -11.95
N TYR A 69 -3.17 16.96 -12.30
CA TYR A 69 -3.27 18.17 -11.49
C TYR A 69 -4.62 18.33 -10.78
N ALA A 70 -5.71 17.86 -11.39
CA ALA A 70 -7.08 18.04 -10.88
C ALA A 70 -7.65 16.78 -10.21
N ASN A 71 -6.82 15.92 -9.60
CA ASN A 71 -7.30 14.74 -8.89
C ASN A 71 -7.82 15.05 -7.47
N CYS A 72 -8.59 14.13 -6.91
CA CYS A 72 -9.16 14.27 -5.57
C CYS A 72 -8.17 13.94 -4.42
N HIS A 73 -6.86 13.89 -4.69
CA HIS A 73 -5.82 13.56 -3.72
C HIS A 73 -5.99 12.21 -2.99
N GLY A 74 -6.69 11.26 -3.61
CA GLY A 74 -6.86 9.91 -3.08
C GLY A 74 -8.13 9.65 -2.27
N ASN A 75 -9.09 10.59 -2.24
CA ASN A 75 -10.35 10.45 -1.50
C ASN A 75 -11.43 9.59 -2.21
N GLY A 76 -11.11 8.95 -3.35
CA GLY A 76 -12.07 8.16 -4.14
C GLY A 76 -13.20 8.96 -4.83
N LEU A 77 -13.14 10.31 -4.80
CA LEU A 77 -14.22 11.18 -5.27
C LEU A 77 -14.20 11.46 -6.79
N CYS A 78 -13.05 11.38 -7.44
CA CYS A 78 -12.93 11.68 -8.87
C CYS A 78 -13.07 10.43 -9.77
N GLY A 79 -12.69 9.26 -9.24
CA GLY A 79 -12.64 8.02 -10.00
C GLY A 79 -11.65 8.05 -11.18
N THR A 80 -10.63 8.90 -11.20
CA THR A 80 -9.76 9.13 -12.38
C THR A 80 -8.48 8.31 -12.38
N ASP A 81 -8.09 7.71 -11.26
CA ASP A 81 -6.91 6.84 -11.11
C ASP A 81 -7.22 5.37 -11.39
N ARG A 82 -7.75 5.10 -12.58
CA ARG A 82 -8.09 3.74 -12.99
C ARG A 82 -6.82 2.92 -13.23
N VAL A 83 -6.77 1.73 -12.64
CA VAL A 83 -5.71 0.72 -12.87
C VAL A 83 -6.34 -0.67 -12.90
N ALA A 84 -5.72 -1.64 -13.57
CA ALA A 84 -6.08 -3.05 -13.39
C ALA A 84 -5.09 -3.70 -12.43
N VAL A 85 -5.59 -4.39 -11.39
CA VAL A 85 -4.76 -4.98 -10.35
C VAL A 85 -5.01 -6.48 -10.25
N SER A 86 -3.95 -7.27 -10.19
CA SER A 86 -4.04 -8.73 -10.06
C SER A 86 -2.88 -9.30 -9.22
N PRO A 87 -3.10 -10.39 -8.46
CA PRO A 87 -4.39 -11.03 -8.21
C PRO A 87 -5.23 -10.20 -7.24
N SER A 88 -6.56 -10.22 -7.41
CA SER A 88 -7.48 -9.48 -6.53
C SER A 88 -7.51 -10.04 -5.10
N SER A 89 -7.11 -11.30 -4.90
CA SER A 89 -6.98 -11.92 -3.57
C SER A 89 -5.94 -11.24 -2.68
N ASN A 90 -4.99 -10.52 -3.27
CA ASN A 90 -3.92 -9.81 -2.57
C ASN A 90 -4.28 -8.34 -2.32
N THR A 91 -5.57 -7.99 -2.39
CA THR A 91 -6.05 -6.63 -2.19
C THR A 91 -7.26 -6.61 -1.28
N ASN A 92 -7.55 -5.44 -0.71
CA ASN A 92 -8.83 -5.23 -0.04
C ASN A 92 -10.03 -5.45 -1.00
N SER A 93 -11.19 -5.73 -0.41
CA SER A 93 -12.45 -5.80 -1.17
C SER A 93 -12.79 -4.44 -1.78
N LEU A 94 -13.58 -4.44 -2.86
CA LEU A 94 -14.01 -3.20 -3.52
C LEU A 94 -14.72 -2.26 -2.55
N THR A 95 -14.24 -1.03 -2.50
CA THR A 95 -14.89 0.06 -1.76
C THR A 95 -16.23 0.46 -2.40
N PHE A 96 -17.03 1.22 -1.66
CA PHE A 96 -18.28 1.77 -2.21
C PHE A 96 -18.02 2.69 -3.41
N MET A 97 -16.99 3.53 -3.34
CA MET A 97 -16.64 4.46 -4.42
C MET A 97 -16.19 3.73 -5.68
N GLU A 98 -15.42 2.65 -5.55
CA GLU A 98 -15.04 1.81 -6.69
C GLU A 98 -16.26 1.16 -7.35
N LYS A 99 -17.22 0.66 -6.53
CA LYS A 99 -18.48 0.11 -7.06
C LYS A 99 -19.30 1.17 -7.79
N PHE A 100 -19.23 2.43 -7.38
CA PHE A 100 -19.92 3.53 -8.06
C PHE A 100 -19.23 3.88 -9.39
N TRP A 101 -17.93 4.21 -9.34
CA TRP A 101 -17.19 4.72 -10.49
C TRP A 101 -16.86 3.67 -11.56
N LEU A 102 -16.58 2.42 -11.16
CA LEU A 102 -16.07 1.39 -12.05
C LEU A 102 -17.15 0.43 -12.56
N ARG A 103 -18.44 0.75 -12.37
CA ARG A 103 -19.59 -0.08 -12.79
C ARG A 103 -19.53 -0.51 -14.25
N GLY A 104 -19.10 0.40 -15.14
CA GLY A 104 -18.91 0.12 -16.56
C GLY A 104 -17.59 -0.60 -16.85
N ASP A 105 -16.50 -0.12 -16.27
CA ASP A 105 -15.15 -0.63 -16.49
C ASP A 105 -15.03 -2.11 -16.08
N ARG A 106 -15.61 -2.47 -14.93
CA ARG A 106 -15.56 -3.84 -14.40
C ARG A 106 -16.40 -4.85 -15.17
N LYS A 107 -17.32 -4.41 -16.04
CA LYS A 107 -17.99 -5.30 -16.99
C LYS A 107 -17.04 -5.76 -18.10
N LYS A 108 -16.05 -4.93 -18.43
CA LYS A 108 -15.04 -5.23 -19.47
C LYS A 108 -13.84 -5.94 -18.89
N ASN A 109 -13.36 -5.48 -17.73
CA ASN A 109 -12.24 -6.08 -17.02
C ASN A 109 -12.52 -6.13 -15.51
N PRO A 110 -12.75 -7.32 -14.92
CA PRO A 110 -13.12 -7.44 -13.51
C PRO A 110 -12.03 -6.99 -12.52
N ASN A 111 -10.79 -6.87 -12.99
CA ASN A 111 -9.61 -6.45 -12.22
C ASN A 111 -9.45 -4.93 -12.14
N MET A 112 -10.33 -4.14 -12.77
CA MET A 112 -10.28 -2.68 -12.66
C MET A 112 -10.55 -2.22 -11.23
N ARG A 113 -9.68 -1.33 -10.76
CA ARG A 113 -9.69 -0.69 -9.44
C ARG A 113 -9.37 0.80 -9.56
N LEU A 114 -9.59 1.55 -8.48
CA LEU A 114 -9.07 2.91 -8.32
C LEU A 114 -7.79 2.83 -7.49
N ALA A 115 -6.65 3.28 -8.01
CA ALA A 115 -5.34 3.14 -7.35
C ALA A 115 -5.36 3.66 -5.90
N CYS A 116 -6.06 4.76 -5.63
CA CYS A 116 -6.20 5.33 -4.29
C CYS A 116 -7.08 4.54 -3.31
N GLN A 117 -7.83 3.55 -3.78
CA GLN A 117 -8.75 2.75 -2.96
C GLN A 117 -8.28 1.29 -2.84
N VAL A 118 -7.23 0.91 -3.56
CA VAL A 118 -6.59 -0.41 -3.44
C VAL A 118 -5.59 -0.36 -2.31
N GLU A 119 -5.79 -1.21 -1.31
CA GLU A 119 -4.79 -1.54 -0.29
C GLU A 119 -4.13 -2.86 -0.69
N VAL A 120 -2.79 -2.90 -0.63
CA VAL A 120 -1.98 -4.06 -1.05
C VAL A 120 -1.71 -4.96 0.14
N LEU A 121 -2.18 -6.21 0.06
CA LEU A 121 -2.09 -7.21 1.15
C LEU A 121 -1.09 -8.34 0.84
N GLY A 122 -0.56 -8.36 -0.37
CA GLY A 122 0.42 -9.30 -0.90
C GLY A 122 0.85 -8.84 -2.29
N ASP A 123 1.77 -9.53 -2.94
CA ASP A 123 2.33 -9.08 -4.22
C ASP A 123 1.23 -8.86 -5.28
N VAL A 124 1.33 -7.77 -6.02
CA VAL A 124 0.38 -7.41 -7.07
C VAL A 124 1.06 -6.87 -8.31
N ASN A 125 0.50 -7.22 -9.47
CA ASN A 125 0.76 -6.60 -10.74
C ASN A 125 -0.29 -5.52 -10.99
N VAL A 126 0.17 -4.34 -11.39
CA VAL A 126 -0.64 -3.17 -11.68
C VAL A 126 -0.40 -2.76 -13.14
N ASP A 127 -1.46 -2.83 -13.94
CA ASP A 127 -1.50 -2.22 -15.27
C ASP A 127 -2.13 -0.84 -15.18
N THR A 128 -1.32 0.20 -15.41
CA THR A 128 -1.76 1.60 -15.55
C THR A 128 -2.77 1.74 -16.69
N GLN A 129 -3.36 2.90 -16.94
CA GLN A 129 -4.26 3.10 -18.10
C GLN A 129 -3.80 4.24 -19.00
N CYS A 130 -2.78 4.97 -18.59
CA CYS A 130 -2.23 6.12 -19.28
C CYS A 130 -0.90 5.75 -19.95
N GLN A 131 -0.48 6.55 -20.93
CA GLN A 131 0.85 6.55 -21.55
C GLN A 131 1.46 7.94 -21.39
#